data_AF-A0A924AMH9-F1
#
_entry.id   AF-A0A924AMH9-F1
#
_cell.length_a   1.000
_cell.length_b   1.000
_cell.length_c   1.000
_cell.angle_alpha   90.00
_cell.angle_beta   90.00
_cell.angle_gamma   90.00
#
_symmetry.space_group_name_H-M   'P 1'
#
loop_
_entity.id
_entity.type
_entity.pdbx_description
1 polymer ?
#
loop_
_entity_poly.entity_id
_entity_poly.type
_entity_poly.pdbx_seq_one_letter_code
_entity_poly.pdbx_strand_id
1 'polypeptide(L)'
;MFEVLVYVYENYWQGAACPEIDRLGRKLIAAGFEAEEIHEALVWLDGLNIAAKGAQINLPDKPCAGSAGGPRPARALGGMQPQDPHSLRVYCVAEQEHLGAQSLGFVCFLEASGVLPPYMREIVIDRAMAAP
;
A
#
# COMPACT_ATOMS: atom_id res chain seq x y z
N MET A 1 -11.72 5.58 10.41
CA MET A 1 -11.01 5.29 9.13
C MET A 1 -10.99 3.81 8.74
N PHE A 2 -10.60 2.89 9.63
CA PHE A 2 -10.34 1.48 9.27
C PHE A 2 -11.53 0.74 8.65
N GLU A 3 -12.70 0.86 9.28
CA GLU A 3 -13.95 0.23 8.81
C GLU A 3 -14.31 0.68 7.38
N VAL A 4 -14.01 1.94 7.04
CA VAL A 4 -14.15 2.48 5.69
C VAL A 4 -13.21 1.78 4.71
N LEU A 5 -11.94 1.57 5.06
CA LEU A 5 -10.97 0.88 4.19
C LEU A 5 -11.34 -0.58 3.96
N VAL A 6 -11.81 -1.28 5.01
CA VAL A 6 -12.32 -2.66 4.90
C VAL A 6 -13.53 -2.70 3.98
N TYR A 7 -14.50 -1.82 4.18
CA TYR A 7 -15.68 -1.72 3.32
C TYR A 7 -15.28 -1.47 1.86
N VAL A 8 -14.35 -0.56 1.60
CA VAL A 8 -13.85 -0.28 0.25
C VAL A 8 -13.16 -1.50 -0.36
N TYR A 9 -12.34 -2.21 0.41
CA TYR A 9 -11.72 -3.44 -0.05
C TYR A 9 -12.77 -4.50 -0.40
N GLU A 10 -13.69 -4.83 0.51
CA GLU A 10 -14.70 -5.86 0.28
C GLU A 10 -15.62 -5.55 -0.91
N ASN A 11 -15.99 -4.29 -1.09
CA ASN A 11 -16.99 -3.90 -2.08
C ASN A 11 -16.40 -3.58 -3.47
N TYR A 12 -15.11 -3.25 -3.57
CA TYR A 12 -14.50 -2.83 -4.84
C TYR A 12 -13.32 -3.70 -5.30
N TRP A 13 -12.73 -4.52 -4.42
CA TRP A 13 -11.63 -5.43 -4.80
C TRP A 13 -12.06 -6.50 -5.81
N GLN A 14 -13.33 -6.90 -5.85
CA GLN A 14 -13.84 -7.99 -6.71
C GLN A 14 -14.15 -7.59 -8.17
N GLY A 15 -13.63 -6.45 -8.66
CA GLY A 15 -13.70 -6.09 -10.07
C GLY A 15 -14.74 -5.04 -10.46
N ALA A 16 -15.38 -4.38 -9.48
CA ALA A 16 -16.06 -3.12 -9.74
C ALA A 16 -14.99 -2.01 -9.76
N ALA A 17 -14.66 -1.48 -10.95
CA ALA A 17 -13.71 -0.37 -11.09
C ALA A 17 -13.99 0.70 -10.02
N CYS A 18 -13.00 0.94 -9.15
CA CYS A 18 -13.13 1.89 -8.05
C CYS A 18 -13.69 3.21 -8.60
N PRO A 19 -14.85 3.69 -8.12
CA PRO A 19 -15.38 4.95 -8.57
C PRO A 19 -14.44 6.08 -8.13
N GLU A 20 -14.42 7.17 -8.88
CA GLU A 20 -13.67 8.39 -8.56
C GLU A 20 -13.90 8.81 -7.08
N ILE A 21 -12.90 9.42 -6.45
CA ILE A 21 -12.84 9.63 -4.99
C ILE A 21 -14.11 10.35 -4.46
N ASP A 22 -14.67 11.27 -5.25
CA ASP A 22 -15.93 12.00 -4.97
C ASP A 22 -17.20 11.14 -4.99
N ARG A 23 -17.19 10.06 -5.78
CA ARG A 23 -18.27 9.07 -5.80
C ARG A 23 -18.12 8.08 -4.66
N LEU A 24 -16.89 7.73 -4.28
CA LEU A 24 -16.61 6.88 -3.13
C LEU A 24 -17.10 7.52 -1.84
N GLY A 25 -16.78 8.79 -1.61
CA GLY A 25 -17.23 9.54 -0.44
C GLY A 25 -18.76 9.54 -0.28
N ARG A 26 -19.51 9.80 -1.36
CA ARG A 26 -20.98 9.76 -1.33
C ARG A 26 -21.56 8.38 -1.02
N LYS A 27 -20.92 7.30 -1.49
CA LYS A 27 -21.37 5.93 -1.18
C LYS A 27 -21.08 5.56 0.27
N LEU A 28 -19.98 6.03 0.83
CA LEU A 28 -19.64 5.81 2.23
C LEU A 28 -20.61 6.55 3.16
N ILE A 29 -21.00 7.78 2.81
CA ILE A 29 -22.06 8.51 3.55
C ILE A 29 -23.38 7.72 3.51
N ALA A 30 -23.76 7.19 2.33
CA ALA A 30 -24.97 6.40 2.19
C ALA A 30 -24.91 5.04 2.93
N ALA A 31 -23.71 4.50 3.13
CA ALA A 31 -23.47 3.30 3.93
C ALA A 31 -23.50 3.56 5.44
N GLY A 32 -23.57 4.83 5.87
CA GLY A 32 -23.68 5.22 7.28
C GLY A 32 -22.35 5.46 7.98
N PHE A 33 -21.25 5.67 7.24
CA PHE A 33 -19.97 6.05 7.83
C PHE A 33 -19.96 7.53 8.21
N GLU A 34 -19.26 7.85 9.31
CA GLU A 34 -19.09 9.22 9.79
C GLU A 34 -18.20 10.04 8.87
N ALA A 35 -18.49 11.34 8.75
CA ALA A 35 -17.77 12.23 7.83
C ALA A 35 -16.27 12.31 8.11
N GLU A 36 -15.87 12.27 9.38
CA GLU A 36 -14.46 12.29 9.81
C GLU A 36 -13.72 11.04 9.33
N GLU A 37 -14.30 9.86 9.56
CA GLU A 37 -13.70 8.59 9.16
C GLU A 37 -13.59 8.45 7.64
N ILE A 38 -14.57 8.98 6.92
CA ILE A 38 -14.54 9.06 5.46
C ILE A 38 -13.41 9.98 5.03
N HIS A 39 -13.28 11.17 5.62
CA HIS A 39 -12.24 12.14 5.27
C HIS A 39 -10.83 11.55 5.44
N GLU A 40 -10.55 10.97 6.61
CA GLU A 40 -9.27 10.30 6.89
C GLU A 40 -8.97 9.20 5.87
N ALA A 41 -9.96 8.36 5.55
CA ALA A 41 -9.78 7.27 4.59
C ALA A 41 -9.55 7.77 3.16
N LEU A 42 -10.23 8.84 2.72
CA LEU A 42 -10.03 9.43 1.39
C LEU A 42 -8.65 10.08 1.28
N VAL A 43 -8.18 10.79 2.31
CA VAL A 43 -6.81 11.35 2.36
C VAL A 43 -5.78 10.23 2.28
N TRP A 44 -5.99 9.14 3.01
CA TRP A 44 -5.12 7.98 2.97
C TRP A 44 -5.08 7.32 1.57
N LEU A 45 -6.24 7.13 0.94
CA LEU A 45 -6.34 6.56 -0.42
C LEU A 45 -5.68 7.45 -1.48
N ASP A 46 -5.79 8.77 -1.37
CA ASP A 46 -5.12 9.70 -2.30
C ASP A 46 -3.59 9.65 -2.13
N GLY A 47 -3.11 9.65 -0.88
CA GLY A 47 -1.69 9.47 -0.57
C GLY A 47 -1.12 8.15 -1.13
N LEU A 48 -1.88 7.06 -1.02
CA LEU A 48 -1.53 5.77 -1.59
C LEU A 48 -1.48 5.80 -3.12
N ASN A 49 -2.45 6.44 -3.78
CA ASN A 49 -2.51 6.57 -5.23
C ASN A 49 -1.33 7.38 -5.80
N ILE A 50 -0.94 8.46 -5.13
CA ILE A 50 0.23 9.29 -5.49
C ILE A 50 1.51 8.46 -5.39
N ALA A 51 1.68 7.70 -4.29
CA ALA A 51 2.81 6.81 -4.09
C ALA A 51 2.89 5.70 -5.15
N ALA A 52 1.76 5.04 -5.43
CA ALA A 52 1.69 3.98 -6.44
C ALA A 52 2.05 4.48 -7.85
N LYS A 53 1.63 5.69 -8.22
CA LYS A 53 2.01 6.33 -9.50
C LYS A 53 3.50 6.67 -9.54
N GLY A 54 4.07 7.13 -8.42
CA GLY A 54 5.51 7.40 -8.30
C GLY A 54 6.39 6.13 -8.38
N ALA A 55 5.86 4.98 -7.97
CA ALA A 55 6.54 3.69 -8.06
C ALA A 55 6.56 3.09 -9.48
N GLN A 56 5.74 3.58 -10.42
CA GLN A 56 5.70 3.12 -11.81
C GLN A 56 6.83 3.69 -12.70
N ILE A 57 7.95 4.11 -12.11
CA ILE A 57 9.13 4.52 -12.89
C ILE A 57 10.01 3.29 -13.16
N ASN A 58 9.85 2.76 -14.38
CA ASN A 58 10.70 1.82 -15.14
C ASN A 58 10.75 0.34 -14.69
N LEU A 59 9.85 -0.49 -15.23
CA LEU A 59 10.21 -1.85 -15.62
C LEU A 59 10.63 -1.86 -17.10
N PRO A 60 11.86 -2.24 -17.46
CA PRO A 60 12.13 -2.71 -18.81
C PRO A 60 11.53 -4.11 -18.97
N ASP A 61 10.62 -4.26 -19.94
CA ASP A 61 10.11 -5.55 -20.42
C ASP A 61 11.27 -6.41 -20.94
N LYS A 62 11.82 -7.32 -20.11
CA LYS A 62 12.45 -8.52 -20.68
C LYS A 62 12.57 -9.68 -19.68
N PRO A 63 12.06 -10.88 -20.02
CA PRO A 63 12.34 -12.08 -19.25
C PRO A 63 13.74 -12.57 -19.62
N CYS A 64 14.73 -12.27 -18.79
CA CYS A 64 16.07 -12.85 -18.93
C CYS A 64 16.09 -14.26 -18.33
N ALA A 65 15.60 -15.23 -19.11
CA ALA A 65 15.95 -16.62 -18.92
C ALA A 65 17.41 -16.82 -19.38
N GLY A 66 18.30 -17.20 -18.47
CA GLY A 66 19.57 -17.83 -18.84
C GLY A 66 20.81 -17.42 -18.03
N SER A 67 21.38 -18.44 -17.38
CA SER A 67 22.82 -18.65 -17.14
C SER A 67 23.54 -17.93 -15.99
N ALA A 68 23.69 -18.68 -14.89
CA ALA A 68 24.96 -19.09 -14.29
C ALA A 68 26.19 -18.15 -14.38
N GLY A 69 26.70 -17.77 -13.19
CA GLY A 69 28.13 -17.61 -12.89
C GLY A 69 28.74 -16.21 -13.05
N GLY A 70 28.97 -15.49 -11.94
CA GLY A 70 29.84 -14.30 -11.90
C GLY A 70 29.64 -13.39 -10.67
N PRO A 71 30.70 -12.73 -10.14
CA PRO A 71 30.68 -12.11 -8.81
C PRO A 71 29.88 -10.80 -8.77
N ARG A 72 29.20 -10.60 -7.63
CA ARG A 72 28.50 -9.40 -7.11
C ARG A 72 28.49 -8.17 -8.03
N PRO A 73 27.31 -7.63 -8.41
CA PRO A 73 27.28 -6.34 -9.05
C PRO A 73 27.56 -5.25 -8.01
N ALA A 74 28.45 -4.34 -8.39
CA ALA A 74 28.65 -3.07 -7.72
C ALA A 74 27.31 -2.34 -7.54
N ARG A 75 27.14 -1.67 -6.39
CA ARG A 75 26.05 -0.74 -6.07
C ARG A 75 25.91 0.30 -7.19
N ALA A 76 25.08 -0.01 -8.19
CA ALA A 76 24.56 0.96 -9.13
C ALA A 76 23.51 1.80 -8.39
N LEU A 77 23.80 3.10 -8.28
CA LEU A 77 22.89 4.12 -7.78
C LEU A 77 21.57 4.09 -8.59
N GLY A 78 20.44 3.89 -7.91
CA GLY A 78 19.13 4.32 -8.42
C GLY A 78 18.16 3.24 -8.93
N GLY A 79 18.49 1.95 -8.85
CA GLY A 79 17.53 0.87 -9.14
C GLY A 79 16.96 0.27 -7.87
N MET A 80 15.67 0.49 -7.58
CA MET A 80 14.96 -0.22 -6.51
C MET A 80 14.98 -1.72 -6.84
N GLN A 81 15.82 -2.50 -6.17
CA GLN A 81 15.81 -3.95 -6.35
C GLN A 81 14.41 -4.47 -6.00
N PRO A 82 13.84 -5.39 -6.80
CA PRO A 82 12.61 -6.08 -6.40
C PRO A 82 12.88 -6.74 -5.05
N GLN A 83 12.22 -6.24 -4.01
CA GLN A 83 12.33 -6.78 -2.67
C GLN A 83 11.89 -8.25 -2.72
N ASP A 84 12.61 -9.11 -2.01
CA ASP A 84 12.23 -10.52 -1.92
C ASP A 84 10.80 -10.62 -1.36
N PRO A 85 9.90 -11.41 -1.96
CA PRO A 85 8.52 -11.58 -1.47
C PRO A 85 8.44 -12.01 0.00
N HIS A 86 9.54 -12.55 0.56
CA HIS A 86 9.65 -12.94 1.96
C HIS A 86 10.33 -11.90 2.85
N SER A 87 10.41 -10.64 2.42
CA SER A 87 11.03 -9.56 3.20
C SER A 87 10.21 -9.22 4.46
N LEU A 88 10.73 -9.63 5.62
CA LEU A 88 10.11 -9.38 6.92
C LEU A 88 10.43 -7.96 7.42
N ARG A 89 9.40 -7.22 7.85
CA ARG A 89 9.54 -5.94 8.56
C ARG A 89 9.29 -6.10 10.06
N VAL A 90 10.03 -5.35 10.86
CA VAL A 90 9.79 -5.17 12.29
C VAL A 90 9.28 -3.74 12.52
N TYR A 91 8.10 -3.59 13.13
CA TYR A 91 7.51 -2.28 13.43
C TYR A 91 8.07 -1.71 14.73
N CYS A 92 8.49 -0.45 14.71
CA CYS A 92 8.96 0.24 15.91
C CYS A 92 7.80 0.61 16.84
N VAL A 93 8.10 0.95 18.10
CA VAL A 93 7.08 1.30 19.10
C VAL A 93 6.25 2.49 18.65
N ALA A 94 6.87 3.51 18.06
CA ALA A 94 6.15 4.69 17.55
C ALA A 94 5.17 4.32 16.42
N GLU A 95 5.54 3.42 15.51
CA GLU A 95 4.63 2.89 14.48
C GLU A 95 3.49 2.09 15.09
N GLN A 96 3.77 1.27 16.11
CA GLN A 96 2.74 0.48 16.79
C GLN A 96 1.74 1.36 17.56
N GLU A 97 2.20 2.43 18.20
CA GLU A 97 1.36 3.37 18.93
C GLU A 97 0.53 4.24 17.98
N HIS A 98 1.13 4.75 16.91
CA HIS A 98 0.44 5.65 15.96
C HIS A 98 -0.56 4.91 15.08
N LEU A 99 -0.19 3.73 14.57
CA LEU A 99 -1.04 2.96 13.65
C LEU A 99 -1.99 2.00 14.39
N GLY A 100 -1.60 1.54 15.57
CA GLY A 100 -2.34 0.54 16.33
C GLY A 100 -2.29 -0.87 15.72
N ALA A 101 -2.68 -1.86 16.52
CA ALA A 101 -2.61 -3.27 16.14
C ALA A 101 -3.52 -3.64 14.94
N GLN A 102 -4.69 -3.00 14.82
CA GLN A 102 -5.66 -3.32 13.74
C GLN A 102 -5.15 -2.86 12.37
N SER A 103 -4.64 -1.63 12.27
CA SER A 103 -4.09 -1.10 11.01
C SER A 103 -2.86 -1.90 10.57
N LEU A 104 -1.97 -2.25 11.51
CA LEU A 104 -0.82 -3.10 11.22
C LEU A 104 -1.24 -4.51 10.79
N GLY A 105 -2.28 -5.08 11.41
CA GLY A 105 -2.86 -6.37 11.02
C GLY A 105 -3.39 -6.36 9.58
N PHE A 106 -4.03 -5.27 9.16
CA PHE A 106 -4.51 -5.10 7.79
C PHE A 106 -3.37 -4.92 6.79
N VAL A 107 -2.33 -4.16 7.11
CA VAL A 107 -1.13 -4.06 6.27
C VAL A 107 -0.48 -5.44 6.08
N CYS A 108 -0.35 -6.23 7.15
CA CYS A 108 0.14 -7.61 7.07
C CYS A 108 -0.77 -8.50 6.21
N PHE A 109 -2.09 -8.35 6.30
CA PHE A 109 -3.04 -9.09 5.47
C PHE A 109 -2.92 -8.73 3.98
N LEU A 110 -2.76 -7.44 3.65
CA LEU A 110 -2.54 -6.99 2.27
C LEU A 110 -1.21 -7.49 1.70
N GLU A 111 -0.17 -7.58 2.53
CA GLU A 111 1.11 -8.19 2.15
C GLU A 111 0.96 -9.69 1.89
N ALA A 112 0.32 -10.44 2.81
CA ALA A 112 0.13 -11.88 2.69
C ALA A 112 -0.75 -12.29 1.49
N SER A 113 -1.68 -11.42 1.08
CA SER A 113 -2.52 -11.62 -0.11
C SER A 113 -1.85 -11.18 -1.42
N GLY A 114 -0.63 -10.62 -1.36
CA GLY A 114 0.13 -10.16 -2.51
C GLY A 114 -0.34 -8.83 -3.10
N VAL A 115 -1.31 -8.17 -2.46
CA VAL A 115 -1.87 -6.87 -2.87
C VAL A 115 -0.88 -5.74 -2.61
N LEU A 116 -0.14 -5.85 -1.50
CA LEU A 116 0.84 -4.86 -1.07
C LEU A 116 2.25 -5.47 -1.07
N PRO A 117 3.00 -5.36 -2.18
CA PRO A 117 4.38 -5.82 -2.24
C PRO A 117 5.26 -5.18 -1.15
N PRO A 118 6.34 -5.83 -0.71
CA PRO A 118 7.16 -5.35 0.41
C PRO A 118 7.70 -3.92 0.23
N TYR A 119 8.02 -3.50 -1.00
CA TYR A 119 8.48 -2.13 -1.26
C TYR A 119 7.36 -1.09 -1.09
N MET A 120 6.10 -1.46 -1.40
CA MET A 120 4.94 -0.57 -1.22
C MET A 120 4.56 -0.49 0.25
N ARG A 121 4.73 -1.57 1.02
CA ARG A 121 4.55 -1.58 2.48
C ARG A 121 5.35 -0.46 3.14
N GLU A 122 6.63 -0.30 2.76
CA GLU A 122 7.48 0.75 3.34
C GLU A 122 6.89 2.15 3.12
N ILE A 123 6.33 2.40 1.93
CA ILE A 123 5.74 3.68 1.58
C ILE A 123 4.40 3.91 2.31
N VAL A 124 3.58 2.86 2.43
CA VAL A 124 2.32 2.92 3.20
C VAL A 124 2.60 3.30 4.65
N ILE A 125 3.59 2.66 5.27
CA ILE A 125 3.95 2.94 6.66
C ILE A 125 4.50 4.37 6.80
N ASP A 126 5.42 4.80 5.93
CA ASP A 126 5.94 6.18 5.94
C ASP A 126 4.83 7.24 5.86
N ARG A 127 3.83 7.01 5.00
CA ARG A 127 2.69 7.94 4.85
C ARG A 127 1.73 7.90 6.02
N ALA A 128 1.43 6.71 6.53
CA ALA A 128 0.55 6.57 7.68
C ALA A 128 1.17 7.22 8.94
N MET A 129 2.50 7.21 9.06
CA MET A 129 3.21 7.94 10.12
C MET A 129 3.23 9.47 9.93
N ALA A 130 2.98 9.96 8.72
CA ALA A 130 2.89 11.40 8.41
C ALA A 130 1.46 11.94 8.51
N ALA A 131 0.46 11.07 8.64
CA ALA A 131 -0.92 11.46 8.88
C ALA A 131 -1.07 11.94 10.35
N PRO A 132 -1.82 13.03 10.59
CA PRO A 132 -1.97 13.65 11.90
C PRO A 132 -2.71 12.79 12.92
#